data_AF-K0YTS7-F1
#
_entry.id   AF-K0YTS7-F1
#
_cell.length_a   1.000
_cell.length_b   1.000
_cell.length_c   1.000
_cell.angle_alpha   90.00
_cell.angle_beta   90.00
_cell.angle_gamma   90.00
#
_symmetry.space_group_name_H-M   'P 1'
#
loop_
_entity.id
_entity.type
_entity.pdbx_description
1 polymer ?
#
loop_
_entity_poly.entity_id
_entity_poly.type
_entity_poly.pdbx_seq_one_letter_code
_entity_poly.pdbx_strand_id
1 'polypeptide(L)'
;PAAEPAAEPASEPALTAAAAPGATSGEPDSEWAETLEEFADEDSAVVESLRRLAASGGVPEDFERGPEVAGLPTVLAWPQRRVVLLFPEDEYEPGEPDAALQGWRWAFAGDVSPLVEALTD
;
A
#
# COMPACT_ATOMS: atom_id res chain seq x y z
N PRO A 1 51.81 40.50 -0.19
CA PRO A 1 52.63 39.34 0.29
C PRO A 1 51.92 38.78 1.54
N ALA A 2 51.25 37.63 1.40
CA ALA A 2 51.66 36.32 1.94
C ALA A 2 51.35 36.19 3.46
N ALA A 3 50.72 35.15 4.02
CA ALA A 3 50.40 33.80 3.55
C ALA A 3 49.31 33.18 4.46
N GLU A 4 48.57 32.20 3.94
CA GLU A 4 47.96 31.11 4.74
C GLU A 4 49.04 30.31 5.48
N PRO A 5 48.67 29.67 6.60
CA PRO A 5 48.89 28.22 6.65
C PRO A 5 47.76 27.39 7.30
N ALA A 6 47.23 26.44 6.51
CA ALA A 6 47.19 24.98 6.72
C ALA A 6 46.55 24.33 7.98
N ALA A 7 45.59 23.44 7.68
CA ALA A 7 45.42 22.05 8.12
C ALA A 7 44.66 21.69 9.43
N GLU A 8 43.50 21.05 9.22
CA GLU A 8 42.80 20.01 10.03
C GLU A 8 43.74 18.83 10.45
N PRO A 9 43.39 17.82 11.30
CA PRO A 9 42.05 17.32 11.73
C PRO A 9 41.94 16.85 13.22
N ALA A 10 40.73 16.50 13.70
CA ALA A 10 40.45 15.28 14.50
C ALA A 10 39.08 15.29 15.23
N SER A 11 38.27 14.29 14.86
CA SER A 11 37.52 13.35 15.71
C SER A 11 36.40 13.83 16.65
N GLU A 12 35.18 13.47 16.20
CA GLU A 12 33.93 13.14 16.90
C GLU A 12 34.02 12.72 18.39
N PRO A 13 32.89 12.86 19.11
CA PRO A 13 32.13 11.65 19.35
C PRO A 13 30.70 11.73 18.81
N ALA A 14 30.32 10.63 18.17
CA ALA A 14 28.97 10.21 17.87
C ALA A 14 28.00 10.53 19.01
N LEU A 15 27.06 11.44 18.77
CA LEU A 15 25.85 11.55 19.58
C LEU A 15 24.77 10.67 18.95
N THR A 16 24.75 9.44 19.46
CA THR A 16 23.58 8.63 19.82
C THR A 16 22.35 8.72 18.91
N ALA A 17 22.02 7.56 18.36
CA ALA A 17 20.68 7.24 17.89
C ALA A 17 19.66 7.53 19.00
N ALA A 18 18.78 8.49 18.75
CA ALA A 18 17.45 8.48 19.31
C ALA A 18 16.49 8.47 18.12
N ALA A 19 16.37 7.29 17.51
CA ALA A 19 15.11 6.91 16.90
C ALA A 19 14.05 7.11 17.99
N ALA A 20 13.18 8.10 17.79
CA ALA A 20 11.91 8.16 18.47
C ALA A 20 10.91 7.38 17.61
N PRO A 21 10.57 6.12 17.96
CA PRO A 21 9.40 5.48 17.40
C PRO A 21 8.17 6.10 18.08
N GLY A 22 7.45 6.96 17.37
CA GLY A 22 6.26 7.56 17.99
C GLY A 22 5.73 8.78 17.27
N ALA A 23 5.50 8.69 15.97
CA ALA A 23 4.59 9.56 15.27
C ALA A 23 3.67 8.72 14.38
N THR A 24 2.97 7.74 14.96
CA THR A 24 1.79 7.13 14.33
C THR A 24 0.62 8.11 14.46
N SER A 25 0.63 9.15 13.63
CA SER A 25 -0.51 10.04 13.40
C SER A 25 -0.88 9.96 11.92
N GLY A 26 -1.38 8.81 11.49
CA GLY A 26 -2.27 8.70 10.33
C GLY A 26 -1.79 9.31 9.01
N GLU A 27 -0.48 9.37 8.76
CA GLU A 27 -0.01 9.32 7.39
C GLU A 27 -0.22 7.88 6.90
N PRO A 28 -0.79 7.66 5.70
CA PRO A 28 -0.70 6.35 5.08
C PRO A 28 0.76 5.94 5.15
N ASP A 29 1.04 4.79 5.76
CA ASP A 29 2.40 4.23 5.81
C ASP A 29 3.00 4.34 4.40
N SER A 30 4.29 4.67 4.25
CA SER A 30 4.88 5.14 2.99
C SER A 30 4.44 4.33 1.76
N GLU A 31 4.22 3.02 1.94
CA GLU A 31 3.72 2.09 0.93
C GLU A 31 2.30 2.43 0.40
N TRP A 32 1.37 2.85 1.27
CA TRP A 32 0.04 3.35 0.89
C TRP A 32 0.09 4.72 0.22
N ALA A 33 1.00 5.59 0.63
CA ALA A 33 1.18 6.89 -0.01
C ALA A 33 1.66 6.69 -1.46
N GLU A 34 2.69 5.87 -1.66
CA GLU A 34 3.20 5.51 -2.98
C GLU A 34 2.13 4.80 -3.84
N THR A 35 1.34 3.92 -3.24
CA THR A 35 0.21 3.27 -3.92
C THR A 35 -0.84 4.28 -4.36
N LEU A 36 -1.26 5.19 -3.46
CA LEU A 36 -2.25 6.21 -3.80
C LEU A 36 -1.75 7.16 -4.90
N GLU A 37 -0.46 7.47 -4.93
CA GLU A 37 0.16 8.26 -6.00
C GLU A 37 0.20 7.49 -7.32
N GLU A 38 0.51 6.19 -7.31
CA GLU A 38 0.53 5.33 -8.50
C GLU A 38 -0.86 5.23 -9.15
N PHE A 39 -1.90 5.06 -8.33
CA PHE A 39 -3.28 4.96 -8.80
C PHE A 39 -3.97 6.33 -8.90
N ALA A 40 -3.29 7.46 -8.67
CA ALA A 40 -3.92 8.78 -8.66
C ALA A 40 -4.52 9.20 -10.02
N ASP A 41 -3.98 8.67 -11.13
CA ASP A 41 -4.47 8.91 -12.50
C ASP A 41 -5.52 7.87 -12.94
N GLU A 42 -5.72 6.81 -12.15
CA GLU A 42 -6.69 5.74 -12.41
C GLU A 42 -8.12 6.15 -12.03
N ASP A 43 -9.06 5.21 -12.18
CA ASP A 43 -10.46 5.45 -11.89
C ASP A 43 -10.67 5.96 -10.45
N SER A 44 -11.55 6.95 -10.31
CA SER A 44 -11.83 7.57 -9.01
C SER A 44 -12.35 6.55 -7.99
N ALA A 45 -13.03 5.50 -8.43
CA ALA A 45 -13.47 4.41 -7.56
C ALA A 45 -12.30 3.64 -6.93
N VAL A 46 -11.20 3.46 -7.67
CA VAL A 46 -9.98 2.78 -7.20
C VAL A 46 -9.29 3.63 -6.14
N VAL A 47 -9.08 4.92 -6.41
CA VAL A 47 -8.44 5.84 -5.46
C VAL A 47 -9.25 5.97 -4.17
N GLU A 48 -10.57 6.14 -4.26
CA GLU A 48 -11.43 6.21 -3.07
C GLU A 48 -11.40 4.92 -2.25
N SER A 49 -11.38 3.77 -2.92
CA SER A 49 -11.26 2.44 -2.31
C SER A 49 -9.95 2.27 -1.56
N LEU A 50 -8.83 2.62 -2.19
CA LEU A 50 -7.49 2.60 -1.60
C LEU A 50 -7.40 3.53 -0.39
N ARG A 51 -7.95 4.76 -0.48
CA ARG A 51 -7.99 5.68 0.66
C ARG A 51 -8.78 5.13 1.83
N ARG A 52 -9.89 4.44 1.56
CA ARG A 52 -10.70 3.78 2.60
C ARG A 52 -9.95 2.62 3.26
N LEU A 53 -9.25 1.81 2.47
CA LEU A 53 -8.42 0.72 2.97
C LEU A 53 -7.28 1.27 3.84
N ALA A 54 -6.54 2.25 3.36
CA ALA A 54 -5.48 2.93 4.12
C ALA A 54 -6.03 3.54 5.42
N ALA A 55 -7.18 4.22 5.37
CA ALA A 55 -7.81 4.83 6.55
C ALA A 55 -8.38 3.81 7.54
N SER A 56 -8.62 2.56 7.12
CA SER A 56 -9.17 1.52 7.99
C SER A 56 -8.15 1.03 9.03
N GLY A 57 -6.85 1.28 8.82
CA GLY A 57 -5.77 1.03 9.80
C GLY A 57 -5.55 -0.44 10.21
N GLY A 58 -6.41 -1.35 9.74
CA GLY A 58 -6.32 -2.80 9.94
C GLY A 58 -5.85 -3.56 8.70
N VAL A 59 -5.47 -2.86 7.64
CA VAL A 59 -5.02 -3.47 6.40
C VAL A 59 -3.52 -3.78 6.48
N PRO A 60 -3.09 -5.03 6.23
CA PRO A 60 -1.68 -5.39 6.21
C PRO A 60 -0.91 -4.66 5.11
N GLU A 61 0.34 -4.31 5.39
CA GLU A 61 1.23 -3.57 4.50
C GLU A 61 1.88 -4.47 3.44
N ASP A 62 1.90 -5.79 3.67
CA ASP A 62 2.44 -6.82 2.76
C ASP A 62 1.52 -7.11 1.56
N PHE A 63 1.04 -6.06 0.88
CA PHE A 63 0.26 -6.18 -0.34
C PHE A 63 1.12 -6.03 -1.59
N GLU A 64 0.70 -6.67 -2.66
CA GLU A 64 1.23 -6.50 -4.00
C GLU A 64 0.33 -5.52 -4.77
N ARG A 65 0.92 -4.54 -5.45
CA ARG A 65 0.23 -3.54 -6.30
C ARG A 65 0.12 -4.01 -7.74
N GLY A 66 -1.07 -3.90 -8.33
CA GLY A 66 -1.30 -4.30 -9.73
C GLY A 66 -1.05 -5.77 -10.08
N PRO A 67 -1.07 -6.77 -9.17
CA PRO A 67 -0.70 -8.13 -9.54
C PRO A 67 -1.81 -8.79 -10.35
N GLU A 68 -1.44 -9.75 -11.20
CA GLU A 68 -2.39 -10.62 -11.87
C GLU A 68 -2.63 -11.87 -11.00
N VAL A 69 -3.85 -12.04 -10.48
CA VAL A 69 -4.20 -13.16 -9.60
C VAL A 69 -5.19 -14.05 -10.32
N ALA A 70 -4.84 -15.32 -10.52
CA ALA A 70 -5.64 -16.30 -11.25
C ALA A 70 -6.03 -15.85 -12.69
N GLY A 71 -5.18 -15.03 -13.32
CA GLY A 71 -5.42 -14.49 -14.67
C GLY A 71 -6.27 -13.22 -14.69
N LEU A 72 -6.61 -12.67 -13.52
CA LEU A 72 -7.36 -11.42 -13.40
C LEU A 72 -6.44 -10.26 -13.03
N PRO A 73 -6.51 -9.12 -13.74
CA PRO A 73 -5.84 -7.90 -13.28
C PRO A 73 -6.44 -7.52 -11.93
N THR A 74 -5.64 -7.10 -10.96
CA THR A 74 -6.13 -6.67 -9.64
C THR A 74 -5.48 -5.35 -9.25
N VAL A 75 -6.14 -4.56 -8.42
CA VAL A 75 -5.57 -3.32 -7.88
C VAL A 75 -4.54 -3.67 -6.81
N LEU A 76 -4.93 -4.50 -5.84
CA LEU A 76 -4.07 -4.96 -4.76
C LEU A 76 -4.31 -6.45 -4.49
N ALA A 77 -3.26 -7.18 -4.10
CA ALA A 77 -3.41 -8.53 -3.58
C ALA A 77 -2.65 -8.73 -2.27
N TRP A 78 -3.26 -9.50 -1.37
CA TRP A 78 -2.62 -10.05 -0.17
C TRP A 78 -2.55 -11.57 -0.32
N PRO A 79 -1.54 -12.10 -1.04
CA PRO A 79 -1.44 -13.54 -1.32
C PRO A 79 -1.36 -14.39 -0.04
N GLN A 80 -0.72 -13.86 1.02
CA GLN A 80 -0.62 -14.56 2.30
C GLN A 80 -1.97 -14.76 3.00
N ARG A 81 -2.92 -13.86 2.77
CA ARG A 81 -4.28 -13.90 3.35
C ARG A 81 -5.33 -14.44 2.37
N ARG A 82 -4.93 -14.70 1.12
CA ARG A 82 -5.84 -15.00 0.00
C ARG A 82 -6.93 -13.95 -0.15
N VAL A 83 -6.54 -12.68 -0.06
CA VAL A 83 -7.44 -11.53 -0.24
C VAL A 83 -6.99 -10.75 -1.48
N VAL A 84 -7.92 -10.30 -2.33
CA VAL A 84 -7.60 -9.42 -3.47
C VAL A 84 -8.62 -8.30 -3.63
N LEU A 85 -8.14 -7.12 -4.01
CA LEU A 85 -8.94 -5.99 -4.45
C LEU A 85 -8.90 -5.96 -5.97
N LEU A 86 -10.06 -6.14 -6.58
CA LEU A 86 -10.25 -6.07 -8.03
C LEU A 86 -10.51 -4.63 -8.46
N PHE A 87 -10.31 -4.36 -9.75
CA PHE A 87 -10.79 -3.14 -10.40
C PHE A 87 -12.33 -3.07 -10.34
N PRO A 88 -12.98 -1.98 -10.80
CA PRO A 88 -14.44 -1.91 -10.84
C PRO A 88 -15.06 -3.09 -11.60
N GLU A 89 -16.28 -3.49 -11.24
CA GLU A 89 -16.94 -4.69 -11.80
C GLU A 89 -17.06 -4.69 -13.34
N ASP A 90 -17.07 -3.50 -13.96
CA ASP A 90 -17.20 -3.31 -15.41
C ASP A 90 -16.00 -3.84 -16.20
N GLU A 91 -14.85 -4.03 -15.54
CA GLU A 91 -13.62 -4.56 -16.13
C GLU A 91 -13.63 -6.10 -16.27
N TYR A 92 -14.63 -6.79 -15.71
CA TYR A 92 -14.67 -8.25 -15.65
C TYR A 92 -15.95 -8.86 -16.23
N GLU A 93 -15.85 -10.09 -16.73
CA GLU A 93 -17.04 -10.84 -17.10
C GLU A 93 -17.83 -11.28 -15.85
N PRO A 94 -19.17 -11.31 -15.91
CA PRO A 94 -20.00 -11.65 -14.76
C PRO A 94 -19.73 -13.07 -14.27
N GLY A 95 -19.27 -13.19 -13.01
CA GLY A 95 -18.94 -14.46 -12.38
C GLY A 95 -17.54 -14.99 -12.69
N GLU A 96 -16.77 -14.31 -13.53
CA GLU A 96 -15.36 -14.59 -13.78
C GLU A 96 -14.51 -14.53 -12.49
N PRO A 97 -14.58 -13.46 -11.66
CA PRO A 97 -13.85 -13.41 -10.40
C PRO A 97 -14.25 -14.52 -9.44
N ASP A 98 -15.54 -14.87 -9.36
CA ASP A 98 -16.03 -15.95 -8.50
C ASP A 98 -15.42 -17.31 -8.92
N ALA A 99 -15.32 -17.55 -10.22
CA ALA A 99 -14.74 -18.77 -10.78
C ALA A 99 -13.20 -18.83 -10.67
N ALA A 100 -12.51 -17.70 -10.90
CA ALA A 100 -11.05 -17.61 -10.88
C ALA A 100 -10.49 -17.60 -9.46
N LEU A 101 -11.15 -16.90 -8.54
CA LEU A 101 -10.69 -16.65 -7.17
C LEU A 101 -11.35 -17.60 -6.17
N GLN A 102 -11.63 -18.84 -6.58
CA GLN A 102 -12.23 -19.82 -5.68
C GLN A 102 -11.37 -20.06 -4.42
N GLY A 103 -11.96 -19.82 -3.26
CA GLY A 103 -11.28 -19.92 -1.96
C GLY A 103 -10.41 -18.72 -1.59
N TRP A 104 -10.48 -17.64 -2.38
CA TRP A 104 -9.97 -16.31 -2.04
C TRP A 104 -11.13 -15.40 -1.66
N ARG A 105 -10.86 -14.43 -0.80
CA ARG A 105 -11.78 -13.32 -0.51
C ARG A 105 -11.46 -12.20 -1.48
N TRP A 106 -12.47 -11.65 -2.13
CA TRP A 106 -12.25 -10.59 -3.11
C TRP A 106 -13.36 -9.54 -3.02
N ALA A 107 -13.04 -8.33 -3.47
CA ALA A 107 -13.99 -7.24 -3.59
C ALA A 107 -13.62 -6.33 -4.75
N PHE A 108 -14.60 -5.61 -5.30
CA PHE A 108 -14.37 -4.65 -6.37
C PHE A 108 -14.01 -3.28 -5.82
N ALA A 109 -13.19 -2.54 -6.56
CA ALA A 109 -12.97 -1.11 -6.35
C ALA A 109 -14.33 -0.37 -6.50
N GLY A 110 -14.88 0.07 -5.37
CA GLY A 110 -16.26 0.57 -5.26
C GLY A 110 -16.95 0.04 -4.01
N ASP A 111 -16.66 -1.20 -3.62
CA ASP A 111 -17.15 -1.83 -2.40
C ASP A 111 -16.03 -2.59 -1.69
N VAL A 112 -15.21 -1.88 -0.92
CA VAL A 112 -14.11 -2.48 -0.15
C VAL A 112 -14.52 -2.97 1.23
N SER A 113 -15.78 -2.77 1.63
CA SER A 113 -16.34 -3.23 2.90
C SER A 113 -16.04 -4.70 3.22
N PRO A 114 -16.34 -5.67 2.33
CA PRO A 114 -16.05 -7.09 2.61
C PRO A 114 -14.55 -7.36 2.77
N LEU A 115 -13.72 -6.54 2.14
CA LEU A 115 -12.26 -6.66 2.15
C LEU A 115 -11.67 -6.11 3.46
N VAL A 116 -12.16 -4.96 3.92
CA VAL A 116 -11.80 -4.39 5.24
C VAL A 116 -12.18 -5.33 6.36
N GLU A 117 -13.40 -5.90 6.32
CA GLU A 117 -13.84 -6.91 7.30
C GLU A 117 -12.94 -8.15 7.25
N ALA A 118 -12.62 -8.65 6.05
CA ALA A 118 -11.77 -9.82 5.87
C ALA A 118 -10.33 -9.65 6.36
N LEU A 119 -9.81 -8.42 6.39
CA LEU A 119 -8.45 -8.11 6.80
C LEU A 119 -8.33 -7.74 8.28
N THR A 120 -9.43 -7.34 8.91
CA THR A 120 -9.48 -6.97 10.33
C THR A 120 -9.85 -8.14 11.26
N ASP A 121 -10.39 -9.24 10.71
CA ASP A 121 -10.68 -10.53 11.40
C ASP A 121 -9.42 -11.41 11.60
#